data_AF-A0A923BEU0-F1
#
_entry.id   AF-A0A923BEU0-F1
#
_cell.length_a   1.000
_cell.length_b   1.000
_cell.length_c   1.000
_cell.angle_alpha   90.00
_cell.angle_beta   90.00
_cell.angle_gamma   90.00
#
_symmetry.space_group_name_H-M   'P 1'
#
loop_
_entity.id
_entity.type
_entity.pdbx_description
1 polymer ?
#
loop_
_entity_poly.entity_id
_entity_poly.type
_entity_poly.pdbx_seq_one_letter_code
_entity_poly.pdbx_strand_id
1 'polypeptide(L)'
;MDRRQFLAGAVAAAAVVRGAANAAGTSRPLTFDAMGEVRPEYDAALVRAMHASGLDAITITLCDPKSYEEAAYREAMAAVREHDAYFAAHPKLYRKATSVADIDKARAAGQIAVFYLFQNSTQFGHDLKRVDEFHAMGVRSAQITYNHQNWAGAGCKELGANGLTVFGHELVERMNARGMLIDLSHANMKTMADGIAASAKPVVVSHTACAALFKNVRNTTDENLKALADKGGVVGLCQMRPFMTHARKGALAVYFQHIAHAVKVAGADHV
;
A
#
# COMPACT_ATOMS: atom_id res chain seq x y z
N MET A 1 12.00 -4.00 56.63
CA MET A 1 11.66 -5.39 56.99
C MET A 1 10.44 -5.30 57.90
N ASP A 2 9.24 -5.76 57.58
CA ASP A 2 8.73 -6.64 56.54
C ASP A 2 7.38 -6.09 56.03
N ARG A 3 7.24 -5.97 54.71
CA ARG A 3 6.09 -5.38 53.98
C ARG A 3 5.34 -6.51 53.26
N ARG A 4 4.81 -7.47 54.01
CA ARG A 4 4.08 -8.62 53.46
C ARG A 4 2.67 -8.69 54.03
N GLN A 5 1.71 -8.56 53.10
CA GLN A 5 0.32 -9.06 53.15
C GLN A 5 -0.72 -8.21 53.91
N PHE A 6 -1.40 -7.29 53.20
CA PHE A 6 -2.87 -7.35 53.00
C PHE A 6 -3.35 -6.33 51.93
N LEU A 7 -4.46 -6.65 51.26
CA LEU A 7 -5.08 -6.06 50.05
C LEU A 7 -4.51 -6.64 48.74
N ALA A 8 -4.88 -7.85 48.30
CA ALA A 8 -6.20 -8.35 47.89
C ALA A 8 -6.84 -7.50 46.78
N GLY A 9 -6.80 -8.02 45.54
CA GLY A 9 -7.61 -7.50 44.44
C GLY A 9 -7.00 -7.70 43.04
N ALA A 10 -7.56 -8.64 42.29
CA ALA A 10 -7.50 -8.75 40.82
C ALA A 10 -6.14 -9.15 40.18
N VAL A 11 -5.85 -10.45 40.24
CA VAL A 11 -5.20 -11.15 39.13
C VAL A 11 -6.20 -11.15 37.96
N ALA A 12 -6.09 -10.18 37.05
CA ALA A 12 -6.73 -10.26 35.76
C ALA A 12 -5.77 -10.95 34.79
N ALA A 13 -6.12 -12.19 34.47
CA ALA A 13 -5.47 -13.01 33.46
C ALA A 13 -5.32 -12.22 32.15
N ALA A 14 -4.08 -11.93 31.75
CA ALA A 14 -3.76 -11.64 30.36
C ALA A 14 -3.88 -12.94 29.58
N ALA A 15 -5.11 -13.34 29.27
CA ALA A 15 -5.37 -14.33 28.26
C ALA A 15 -4.94 -13.73 26.92
N VAL A 16 -3.73 -14.09 26.51
CA VAL A 16 -3.32 -13.98 25.11
C VAL A 16 -4.32 -14.82 24.33
N VAL A 17 -5.32 -14.18 23.72
CA VAL A 17 -6.15 -14.80 22.72
C VAL A 17 -5.26 -15.02 21.50
N ARG A 18 -4.50 -16.12 21.50
CA ARG A 18 -4.07 -16.75 20.26
C ARG A 18 -5.35 -17.25 19.61
N GLY A 19 -5.93 -16.40 18.76
CA GLY A 19 -6.89 -16.85 17.77
C GLY A 19 -6.18 -17.84 16.87
N ALA A 20 -6.28 -19.12 17.20
CA ALA A 20 -5.97 -20.19 16.27
C ALA A 20 -7.03 -20.14 15.17
N ALA A 21 -6.76 -19.34 14.13
CA ALA A 21 -7.41 -19.54 12.86
C ALA A 21 -6.93 -20.88 12.33
N ASN A 22 -7.73 -21.92 12.56
CA ASN A 22 -7.69 -23.15 11.78
C ASN A 22 -8.11 -22.81 10.34
N ALA A 23 -7.21 -22.17 9.60
CA ALA A 23 -7.27 -22.18 8.15
C ALA A 23 -6.73 -23.54 7.73
N ALA A 24 -7.49 -24.29 6.93
CA ALA A 24 -6.97 -25.41 6.16
C ALA A 24 -5.86 -24.84 5.25
N GLY A 25 -4.65 -24.79 5.78
CA GLY A 25 -3.57 -23.98 5.24
C GLY A 25 -3.08 -24.59 3.95
N THR A 26 -3.32 -23.90 2.84
CA THR A 26 -2.49 -24.06 1.66
C THR A 26 -1.04 -23.85 2.12
N SER A 27 -0.20 -24.88 2.05
CA SER A 27 1.18 -24.92 2.58
C SER A 27 2.16 -23.97 1.89
N ARG A 28 1.69 -23.15 0.94
CA ARG A 28 2.51 -22.22 0.18
C ARG A 28 2.50 -20.81 0.79
N PRO A 29 3.62 -20.07 0.70
CA PRO A 29 3.69 -18.66 1.12
C PRO A 29 2.56 -17.82 0.52
N LEU A 30 2.17 -16.76 1.23
CA LEU A 30 1.29 -15.74 0.68
C LEU A 30 2.08 -14.89 -0.34
N THR A 31 1.58 -14.79 -1.56
CA THR A 31 2.15 -13.92 -2.59
C THR A 31 1.15 -12.83 -2.94
N PHE A 32 1.55 -11.58 -2.81
CA PHE A 32 0.71 -10.45 -3.17
C PHE A 32 1.49 -9.38 -3.91
N ASP A 33 0.77 -8.62 -4.73
CA ASP A 33 1.30 -7.44 -5.42
C ASP A 33 0.71 -6.17 -4.79
N ALA A 34 1.58 -5.34 -4.22
CA ALA A 34 1.22 -4.09 -3.55
C ALA A 34 0.80 -2.99 -4.54
N MET A 35 1.12 -3.13 -5.84
CA MET A 35 0.75 -2.20 -6.89
C MET A 35 0.72 -2.91 -8.24
N GLY A 36 -0.47 -3.37 -8.65
CA GLY A 36 -0.66 -4.01 -9.93
C GLY A 36 -1.89 -3.49 -10.66
N GLU A 37 -2.29 -4.23 -11.68
CA GLU A 37 -3.44 -3.89 -12.51
C GLU A 37 -4.30 -5.13 -12.73
N VAL A 38 -5.61 -4.90 -12.75
CA VAL A 38 -6.59 -5.85 -13.29
C VAL A 38 -7.34 -5.08 -14.35
N ARG A 39 -7.25 -5.55 -15.60
CA ARG A 39 -7.85 -4.85 -16.72
C ARG A 39 -8.97 -5.65 -17.36
N PRO A 40 -10.02 -5.01 -17.90
CA PRO A 40 -11.11 -5.71 -18.58
C PRO A 40 -10.65 -6.59 -19.75
N GLU A 41 -9.50 -6.28 -20.38
CA GLU A 41 -8.94 -7.07 -21.48
C GLU A 41 -8.30 -8.38 -21.02
N TYR A 42 -8.14 -8.60 -19.71
CA TYR A 42 -7.58 -9.84 -19.19
C TYR A 42 -8.62 -10.96 -19.32
N ASP A 43 -8.36 -11.89 -20.23
CA ASP A 43 -9.22 -13.06 -20.37
C ASP A 43 -9.11 -13.98 -19.14
N ALA A 44 -10.10 -14.85 -18.98
CA ALA A 44 -10.15 -15.76 -17.84
C ALA A 44 -8.99 -16.77 -17.80
N ALA A 45 -8.31 -17.02 -18.93
CA ALA A 45 -7.16 -17.92 -18.98
C ALA A 45 -5.91 -17.23 -18.39
N LEU A 46 -5.67 -15.96 -18.73
CA LEU A 46 -4.63 -15.13 -18.15
C LEU A 46 -4.82 -14.99 -16.64
N VAL A 47 -6.03 -14.70 -16.18
CA VAL A 47 -6.32 -14.55 -14.74
C VAL A 47 -6.08 -15.86 -13.99
N ARG A 48 -6.48 -16.99 -14.58
CA ARG A 48 -6.16 -18.31 -14.02
C ARG A 48 -4.66 -18.59 -14.02
N ALA A 49 -3.91 -18.15 -15.03
CA ALA A 49 -2.46 -18.25 -15.06
C ALA A 49 -1.81 -17.38 -13.97
N MET A 50 -2.34 -16.17 -13.70
CA MET A 50 -1.90 -15.33 -12.58
C MET A 50 -2.12 -16.02 -11.24
N HIS A 51 -3.30 -16.61 -11.01
CA HIS A 51 -3.53 -17.37 -9.78
C HIS A 51 -2.65 -18.62 -9.69
N ALA A 52 -2.46 -19.34 -10.80
CA ALA A 52 -1.62 -20.54 -10.87
C ALA A 52 -0.12 -20.25 -10.67
N SER A 53 0.35 -19.04 -10.98
CA SER A 53 1.72 -18.62 -10.65
C SER A 53 1.92 -18.40 -9.14
N GLY A 54 0.83 -18.38 -8.38
CA GLY A 54 0.82 -18.25 -6.93
C GLY A 54 0.29 -16.92 -6.41
N LEU A 55 -0.14 -15.99 -7.27
CA LEU A 55 -0.69 -14.69 -6.85
C LEU A 55 -1.99 -14.87 -6.08
N ASP A 56 -1.98 -14.45 -4.80
CA ASP A 56 -3.14 -14.54 -3.90
C ASP A 56 -3.92 -13.23 -3.82
N ALA A 57 -3.21 -12.10 -3.83
CA ALA A 57 -3.80 -10.78 -3.72
C ALA A 57 -3.10 -9.74 -4.57
N ILE A 58 -3.85 -8.73 -5.02
CA ILE A 58 -3.35 -7.61 -5.80
C ILE A 58 -4.04 -6.32 -5.36
N THR A 59 -3.29 -5.24 -5.29
CA THR A 59 -3.84 -3.90 -5.06
C THR A 59 -3.86 -3.15 -6.37
N ILE A 60 -5.04 -2.66 -6.77
CA ILE A 60 -5.22 -1.98 -8.07
C ILE A 60 -5.56 -0.51 -7.90
N THR A 61 -5.15 0.28 -8.89
CA THR A 61 -5.46 1.70 -8.96
C THR A 61 -6.81 1.89 -9.63
N LEU A 62 -7.73 2.59 -8.98
CA LEU A 62 -9.08 2.77 -9.50
C LEU A 62 -9.22 3.89 -10.54
N CYS A 63 -8.49 5.00 -10.43
CA CYS A 63 -8.63 6.14 -11.33
C CYS A 63 -7.28 6.66 -11.84
N ASP A 64 -7.29 7.47 -12.89
CA ASP A 64 -6.06 8.13 -13.37
C ASP A 64 -5.52 9.04 -12.25
N PRO A 65 -4.30 8.78 -11.73
CA PRO A 65 -3.73 9.61 -10.68
C PRO A 65 -3.35 11.03 -11.17
N LYS A 66 -3.50 11.32 -12.46
CA LYS A 66 -3.28 12.64 -13.06
C LYS A 66 -4.54 13.49 -13.15
N SER A 67 -5.69 12.98 -12.69
CA SER A 67 -6.91 13.76 -12.56
C SER A 67 -6.87 14.59 -11.26
N TYR A 68 -7.39 15.81 -11.33
CA TYR A 68 -7.38 16.77 -10.21
C TYR A 68 -8.79 17.29 -9.90
N GLU A 69 -8.93 17.80 -8.68
CA GLU A 69 -10.14 18.48 -8.21
C GLU A 69 -11.42 17.63 -8.38
N GLU A 70 -12.55 18.27 -8.68
CA GLU A 70 -13.84 17.59 -8.83
C GLU A 70 -13.87 16.53 -9.95
N ALA A 71 -13.02 16.66 -10.96
CA ALA A 71 -12.87 15.62 -11.98
C ALA A 71 -12.31 14.33 -11.36
N ALA A 72 -11.27 14.43 -10.54
CA ALA A 72 -10.68 13.29 -9.83
C ALA A 72 -11.71 12.59 -8.94
N TYR A 73 -12.51 13.36 -8.21
CA TYR A 73 -13.57 12.81 -7.35
C TYR A 73 -14.61 12.04 -8.17
N ARG A 74 -15.13 12.65 -9.25
CA ARG A 74 -16.15 12.01 -10.11
C ARG A 74 -15.63 10.74 -10.78
N GLU A 75 -14.39 10.77 -11.26
CA GLU A 75 -13.73 9.62 -11.88
C GLU A 75 -13.48 8.51 -10.86
N ALA A 76 -13.00 8.83 -9.66
CA ALA A 76 -12.83 7.86 -8.58
C ALA A 76 -14.16 7.18 -8.20
N MET A 77 -15.25 7.96 -8.10
CA MET A 77 -16.58 7.42 -7.84
C MET A 77 -17.07 6.49 -8.96
N ALA A 78 -16.85 6.87 -10.22
CA ALA A 78 -17.19 6.02 -11.37
C ALA A 78 -16.36 4.74 -11.38
N ALA A 79 -15.06 4.85 -11.17
CA ALA A 79 -14.14 3.75 -11.13
C ALA A 79 -14.49 2.70 -10.07
N VAL A 80 -14.84 3.10 -8.85
CA VAL A 80 -15.27 2.12 -7.83
C VAL A 80 -16.48 1.33 -8.33
N ARG A 81 -17.50 2.01 -8.89
CA ARG A 81 -18.71 1.35 -9.40
C ARG A 81 -18.41 0.41 -10.57
N GLU A 82 -17.56 0.84 -11.49
CA GLU A 82 -17.17 0.06 -12.66
C GLU A 82 -16.40 -1.21 -12.25
N HIS A 83 -15.45 -1.10 -11.33
CA HIS A 83 -14.71 -2.27 -10.85
C HIS A 83 -15.59 -3.19 -9.99
N ASP A 84 -16.50 -2.64 -9.20
CA ASP A 84 -17.48 -3.44 -8.44
C ASP A 84 -18.37 -4.25 -9.40
N ALA A 85 -18.89 -3.61 -10.45
CA ALA A 85 -19.69 -4.28 -11.47
C ALA A 85 -18.87 -5.34 -12.23
N TYR A 86 -17.63 -5.02 -12.60
CA TYR A 86 -16.74 -5.95 -13.29
C TYR A 86 -16.43 -7.18 -12.44
N PHE A 87 -16.11 -7.02 -11.15
CA PHE A 87 -15.85 -8.18 -10.28
C PHE A 87 -17.11 -8.98 -9.94
N ALA A 88 -18.27 -8.33 -9.82
CA ALA A 88 -19.54 -9.01 -9.68
C ALA A 88 -19.88 -9.89 -10.90
N ALA A 89 -19.48 -9.47 -12.11
CA ALA A 89 -19.63 -10.25 -13.34
C ALA A 89 -18.62 -11.41 -13.46
N HIS A 90 -17.53 -11.39 -12.68
CA HIS A 90 -16.47 -12.40 -12.71
C HIS A 90 -16.23 -13.07 -11.35
N PRO A 91 -17.28 -13.61 -10.69
CA PRO A 91 -17.20 -14.08 -9.31
C PRO A 91 -16.37 -15.35 -9.15
N LYS A 92 -15.99 -16.03 -10.24
CA LYS A 92 -15.09 -17.20 -10.21
C LYS A 92 -13.62 -16.81 -10.28
N LEU A 93 -13.30 -15.54 -10.56
CA LEU A 93 -11.93 -15.08 -10.80
C LEU A 93 -11.46 -14.14 -9.70
N TYR A 94 -12.33 -13.26 -9.23
CA TYR A 94 -11.96 -12.18 -8.33
C TYR A 94 -12.83 -12.12 -7.08
N ARG A 95 -12.24 -11.59 -6.03
CA ARG A 95 -12.94 -11.15 -4.82
C ARG A 95 -12.48 -9.75 -4.48
N LYS A 96 -13.41 -8.78 -4.44
CA LYS A 96 -13.14 -7.50 -3.79
C LYS A 96 -12.77 -7.75 -2.33
N ALA A 97 -11.61 -7.25 -1.93
CA ALA A 97 -11.04 -7.46 -0.62
C ALA A 97 -11.03 -6.14 0.17
N THR A 98 -11.46 -6.23 1.42
CA THR A 98 -11.49 -5.08 2.34
C THR A 98 -10.84 -5.37 3.69
N SER A 99 -10.37 -6.60 3.86
CA SER A 99 -9.71 -7.13 5.05
C SER A 99 -8.75 -8.24 4.67
N VAL A 100 -7.78 -8.54 5.54
CA VAL A 100 -6.84 -9.66 5.35
C VAL A 100 -7.57 -11.00 5.24
N ALA A 101 -8.66 -11.18 5.99
CA ALA A 101 -9.49 -12.39 5.92
C ALA A 101 -10.11 -12.63 4.53
N ASP A 102 -10.25 -11.60 3.70
CA ASP A 102 -10.74 -11.78 2.32
C ASP A 102 -9.70 -12.43 1.41
N ILE A 103 -8.42 -12.36 1.76
CA ILE A 103 -7.34 -13.10 1.09
C ILE A 103 -7.52 -14.60 1.30
N ASP A 104 -7.73 -15.03 2.55
CA ASP A 104 -7.95 -16.44 2.87
C ASP A 104 -9.22 -16.99 2.19
N LYS A 105 -10.29 -16.18 2.16
CA LYS A 105 -11.53 -16.53 1.42
C LYS A 105 -11.29 -16.63 -0.08
N ALA A 106 -10.48 -15.74 -0.65
CA ALA A 106 -10.16 -15.78 -2.08
C ALA A 106 -9.35 -17.05 -2.41
N ARG A 107 -8.32 -17.36 -1.61
CA ARG A 107 -7.51 -18.59 -1.74
C ARG A 107 -8.36 -19.84 -1.69
N ALA A 108 -9.24 -19.96 -0.70
CA ALA A 108 -10.13 -21.11 -0.55
C ALA A 108 -11.11 -21.26 -1.75
N ALA A 109 -11.44 -20.15 -2.41
CA ALA A 109 -12.34 -20.13 -3.57
C ALA A 109 -11.60 -20.18 -4.92
N GLY A 110 -10.27 -20.25 -4.95
CA GLY A 110 -9.47 -20.18 -6.18
C GLY A 110 -9.58 -18.83 -6.91
N GLN A 111 -9.80 -17.76 -6.16
CA GLN A 111 -9.93 -16.38 -6.64
C GLN A 111 -8.67 -15.58 -6.31
N ILE A 112 -8.45 -14.47 -7.02
CA ILE A 112 -7.51 -13.43 -6.61
C ILE A 112 -8.25 -12.41 -5.73
N ALA A 113 -7.72 -12.10 -4.55
CA ALA A 113 -8.21 -11.01 -3.72
C ALA A 113 -7.75 -9.67 -4.30
N VAL A 114 -8.68 -8.73 -4.50
CA VAL A 114 -8.40 -7.43 -5.12
C VAL A 114 -8.70 -6.31 -4.14
N PHE A 115 -7.67 -5.57 -3.76
CA PHE A 115 -7.77 -4.36 -2.94
C PHE A 115 -7.81 -3.11 -3.82
N TYR A 116 -8.55 -2.10 -3.35
CA TYR A 116 -8.68 -0.82 -4.03
C TYR A 116 -7.79 0.24 -3.43
N LEU A 117 -7.19 1.02 -4.33
CA LEU A 117 -6.21 2.04 -4.04
C LEU A 117 -6.41 3.27 -4.94
N PHE A 118 -5.98 4.44 -4.43
CA PHE A 118 -5.71 5.61 -5.24
C PHE A 118 -4.22 5.97 -5.26
N GLN A 119 -3.63 6.11 -6.44
CA GLN A 119 -2.23 6.54 -6.57
C GLN A 119 -2.01 8.05 -6.42
N ASN A 120 -3.03 8.80 -6.00
CA ASN A 120 -2.94 10.22 -5.65
C ASN A 120 -4.00 10.54 -4.59
N SER A 121 -3.88 11.65 -3.87
CA SER A 121 -4.86 12.14 -2.90
C SER A 121 -5.84 13.18 -3.48
N THR A 122 -5.69 13.54 -4.75
CA THR A 122 -6.49 14.58 -5.44
C THR A 122 -7.99 14.31 -5.45
N GLN A 123 -8.39 13.04 -5.44
CA GLN A 123 -9.79 12.62 -5.36
C GLN A 123 -10.46 12.99 -4.01
N PHE A 124 -9.68 13.25 -2.95
CA PHE A 124 -10.20 13.81 -1.70
C PHE A 124 -10.40 15.33 -1.78
N GLY A 125 -9.82 16.00 -2.78
CA GLY A 125 -9.80 17.46 -2.86
C GLY A 125 -9.33 18.08 -1.55
N HIS A 126 -10.13 19.00 -1.01
CA HIS A 126 -9.98 19.60 0.32
C HIS A 126 -10.91 19.03 1.39
N ASP A 127 -11.77 18.07 1.02
CA ASP A 127 -12.79 17.55 1.93
C ASP A 127 -12.35 16.20 2.49
N LEU A 128 -11.84 16.23 3.72
CA LEU A 128 -11.41 15.03 4.44
C LEU A 128 -12.52 14.00 4.63
N LYS A 129 -13.81 14.38 4.50
CA LYS A 129 -14.93 13.42 4.54
C LYS A 129 -14.91 12.44 3.36
N ARG A 130 -14.29 12.81 2.24
CA ARG A 130 -14.11 11.93 1.08
C ARG A 130 -13.23 10.71 1.40
N VAL A 131 -12.32 10.82 2.37
CA VAL A 131 -11.56 9.66 2.89
C VAL A 131 -12.53 8.62 3.45
N ASP A 132 -13.54 9.05 4.19
CA ASP A 132 -14.51 8.15 4.81
C ASP A 132 -15.46 7.53 3.80
N GLU A 133 -15.89 8.32 2.83
CA GLU A 133 -16.75 7.90 1.72
C GLU A 133 -16.06 6.79 0.92
N PHE A 134 -14.85 7.05 0.42
CA PHE A 134 -14.12 6.05 -0.36
C PHE A 134 -13.74 4.82 0.47
N HIS A 135 -13.41 5.00 1.76
CA HIS A 135 -13.21 3.85 2.63
C HIS A 135 -14.50 3.04 2.81
N ALA A 136 -15.67 3.67 2.98
CA ALA A 136 -16.95 2.98 3.05
C ALA A 136 -17.26 2.20 1.76
N MET A 137 -16.84 2.74 0.61
CA MET A 137 -16.95 2.07 -0.69
C MET A 137 -15.91 0.97 -0.93
N GLY A 138 -14.98 0.73 0.01
CA GLY A 138 -14.04 -0.40 -0.06
C GLY A 138 -12.61 -0.03 -0.46
N VAL A 139 -12.29 1.24 -0.66
CA VAL A 139 -10.90 1.69 -0.85
C VAL A 139 -10.12 1.52 0.45
N ARG A 140 -8.93 0.94 0.38
CA ARG A 140 -8.13 0.59 1.58
C ARG A 140 -6.76 1.25 1.62
N SER A 141 -6.28 1.80 0.51
CA SER A 141 -5.00 2.51 0.46
C SER A 141 -5.11 3.77 -0.39
N ALA A 142 -4.34 4.81 -0.06
CA ALA A 142 -4.15 5.95 -0.94
C ALA A 142 -2.74 6.52 -0.81
N GLN A 143 -2.19 6.95 -1.93
CA GLN A 143 -0.94 7.70 -1.97
C GLN A 143 -1.15 9.15 -1.61
N ILE A 144 -0.18 9.75 -0.90
CA ILE A 144 -0.20 11.17 -0.56
C ILE A 144 -0.08 12.05 -1.81
N THR A 145 0.73 11.65 -2.81
CA THR A 145 0.94 12.42 -4.05
C THR A 145 1.12 11.52 -5.27
N TYR A 146 1.09 12.11 -6.47
CA TYR A 146 1.53 11.48 -7.71
C TYR A 146 2.43 12.42 -8.54
N ASN A 147 3.75 12.22 -8.46
CA ASN A 147 4.79 12.95 -9.21
C ASN A 147 4.92 14.45 -8.95
N HIS A 148 3.82 15.21 -8.95
CA HIS A 148 3.82 16.67 -8.81
C HIS A 148 3.18 17.09 -7.48
N GLN A 149 3.30 18.38 -7.16
CA GLN A 149 2.64 18.93 -5.98
C GLN A 149 1.11 18.81 -6.08
N ASN A 150 0.48 18.49 -4.96
CA ASN A 150 -0.95 18.59 -4.75
C ASN A 150 -1.24 19.24 -3.38
N TRP A 151 -2.49 19.23 -2.94
CA TRP A 151 -2.88 19.81 -1.66
C TRP A 151 -2.16 19.20 -0.46
N ALA A 152 -1.77 17.93 -0.51
CA ALA A 152 -1.19 17.20 0.61
C ALA A 152 0.35 17.32 0.69
N GLY A 153 1.05 17.48 -0.42
CA GLY A 153 2.50 17.57 -0.42
C GLY A 153 3.12 17.62 -1.81
N ALA A 154 4.45 17.48 -1.87
CA ALA A 154 5.20 17.49 -3.11
C ALA A 154 5.54 16.07 -3.59
N GLY A 155 5.18 15.78 -4.85
CA GLY A 155 5.57 14.55 -5.51
C GLY A 155 7.05 14.55 -5.93
N CYS A 156 7.56 13.37 -6.26
CA CYS A 156 8.98 13.13 -6.53
C CYS A 156 9.56 13.86 -7.76
N LYS A 157 8.71 14.35 -8.67
CA LYS A 157 9.10 15.12 -9.86
C LYS A 157 8.90 16.63 -9.67
N GLU A 158 8.46 17.05 -8.48
CA GLU A 158 8.35 18.47 -8.15
C GLU A 158 9.74 19.08 -7.91
N LEU A 159 9.85 20.38 -8.18
CA LEU A 159 11.07 21.14 -7.86
C LEU A 159 11.15 21.44 -6.36
N GLY A 160 12.37 21.42 -5.83
CA GLY A 160 12.63 21.73 -4.43
C GLY A 160 12.35 20.56 -3.48
N ALA A 161 12.33 20.88 -2.19
CA ALA A 161 12.25 19.91 -1.10
C ALA A 161 11.08 20.21 -0.14
N ASN A 162 9.96 20.71 -0.68
CA ASN A 162 8.75 20.88 0.11
C ASN A 162 8.26 19.51 0.61
N GLY A 163 7.71 19.49 1.83
CA GLY A 163 7.22 18.29 2.48
C GLY A 163 5.71 18.17 2.43
N LEU A 164 5.14 17.54 3.48
CA LEU A 164 3.71 17.65 3.72
C LEU A 164 3.31 19.12 3.92
N THR A 165 2.16 19.48 3.37
CA THR A 165 1.51 20.76 3.69
C THR A 165 0.74 20.64 5.01
N VAL A 166 0.18 21.76 5.50
CA VAL A 166 -0.76 21.74 6.62
C VAL A 166 -1.92 20.79 6.36
N PHE A 167 -2.55 20.88 5.18
CA PHE A 167 -3.61 19.95 4.77
C PHE A 167 -3.11 18.51 4.68
N GLY A 168 -1.87 18.28 4.24
CA GLY A 168 -1.27 16.95 4.21
C GLY A 168 -1.18 16.28 5.57
N HIS A 169 -0.88 17.05 6.62
CA HIS A 169 -0.90 16.55 7.99
C HIS A 169 -2.32 16.18 8.45
N GLU A 170 -3.32 17.01 8.15
CA GLU A 170 -4.73 16.72 8.46
C GLU A 170 -5.24 15.48 7.70
N LEU A 171 -4.81 15.31 6.45
CA LEU A 171 -5.12 14.14 5.63
C LEU A 171 -4.52 12.86 6.24
N VAL A 172 -3.25 12.88 6.65
CA VAL A 172 -2.59 11.76 7.34
C VAL A 172 -3.33 11.39 8.62
N GLU A 173 -3.77 12.38 9.40
CA GLU A 173 -4.57 12.15 10.61
C GLU A 173 -5.91 11.49 10.28
N ARG A 174 -6.65 12.00 9.29
CA ARG A 174 -7.93 11.42 8.87
C ARG A 174 -7.78 9.99 8.37
N MET A 175 -6.79 9.73 7.52
CA MET A 175 -6.51 8.38 7.00
C MET A 175 -6.20 7.41 8.14
N ASN A 176 -5.36 7.81 9.11
CA ASN A 176 -5.07 7.02 10.30
C ASN A 176 -6.33 6.73 11.14
N ALA A 177 -7.15 7.76 11.39
CA ALA A 177 -8.39 7.63 12.14
C ALA A 177 -9.37 6.67 11.46
N ARG A 178 -9.47 6.73 10.12
CA ARG A 178 -10.38 5.87 9.36
C ARG A 178 -9.88 4.45 9.17
N GLY A 179 -8.56 4.24 9.25
CA GLY A 179 -7.90 2.96 8.96
C GLY A 179 -7.54 2.78 7.49
N MET A 180 -7.40 3.87 6.74
CA MET A 180 -6.89 3.83 5.36
C MET A 180 -5.37 3.74 5.40
N LEU A 181 -4.80 2.78 4.66
CA LEU A 181 -3.36 2.62 4.53
C LEU A 181 -2.77 3.83 3.78
N ILE A 182 -1.76 4.44 4.37
CA ILE A 182 -1.03 5.55 3.77
C ILE A 182 0.12 4.98 2.93
N ASP A 183 0.16 5.37 1.66
CA ASP A 183 1.22 5.03 0.72
C ASP A 183 2.05 6.28 0.36
N LEU A 184 3.37 6.14 0.41
CA LEU A 184 4.32 7.22 0.14
C LEU A 184 5.07 7.04 -1.18
N SER A 185 4.68 6.03 -1.98
CA SER A 185 5.06 5.97 -3.38
C SER A 185 4.70 7.28 -4.09
N HIS A 186 5.54 7.69 -5.04
CA HIS A 186 5.48 8.95 -5.77
C HIS A 186 5.69 10.24 -4.97
N ALA A 187 5.81 10.20 -3.64
CA ALA A 187 6.23 11.36 -2.84
C ALA A 187 7.71 11.69 -3.09
N ASN A 188 8.07 12.97 -2.99
CA ASN A 188 9.49 13.32 -2.85
C ASN A 188 10.02 12.85 -1.48
N MET A 189 11.34 12.90 -1.30
CA MET A 189 11.96 12.37 -0.08
C MET A 189 11.52 13.13 1.20
N LYS A 190 11.25 14.44 1.12
CA LYS A 190 10.79 15.22 2.27
C LYS A 190 9.36 14.86 2.66
N THR A 191 8.44 14.81 1.70
CA THR A 191 7.04 14.41 1.90
C THR A 191 6.96 12.98 2.44
N MET A 192 7.82 12.08 1.95
CA MET A 192 7.93 10.72 2.48
C MET A 192 8.40 10.73 3.94
N ALA A 193 9.48 11.44 4.26
CA ALA A 193 9.98 11.53 5.65
C ALA A 193 8.92 12.13 6.60
N ASP A 194 8.23 13.18 6.16
CA ASP A 194 7.16 13.81 6.94
C ASP A 194 5.96 12.88 7.13
N GLY A 195 5.56 12.14 6.09
CA GLY A 195 4.50 11.15 6.16
C GLY A 195 4.81 10.01 7.14
N ILE A 196 6.04 9.49 7.12
CA ILE A 196 6.53 8.49 8.08
C ILE A 196 6.47 9.05 9.51
N ALA A 197 6.96 10.27 9.71
CA ALA A 197 7.01 10.89 11.03
C ALA A 197 5.60 11.22 11.58
N ALA A 198 4.73 11.77 10.74
CA ALA A 198 3.39 12.23 11.12
C ALA A 198 2.41 11.07 11.34
N SER A 199 2.60 9.93 10.67
CA SER A 199 1.64 8.84 10.77
C SER A 199 1.67 8.15 12.13
N ALA A 200 0.49 7.95 12.72
CA ALA A 200 0.31 7.22 13.98
C ALA A 200 0.37 5.69 13.78
N LYS A 201 0.21 5.21 12.54
CA LYS A 201 0.27 3.78 12.17
C LYS A 201 1.38 3.55 11.14
N PRO A 202 1.88 2.30 10.98
CA PRO A 202 2.77 1.95 9.88
C PRO A 202 2.22 2.40 8.53
N VAL A 203 3.12 2.92 7.71
CA VAL A 203 2.84 3.34 6.33
C VAL A 203 3.57 2.41 5.36
N VAL A 204 3.26 2.52 4.07
CA VAL A 204 3.97 1.75 3.03
C VAL A 204 4.61 2.66 2.01
N VAL A 205 5.64 2.15 1.37
CA VAL A 205 6.05 2.60 0.03
C VAL A 205 5.74 1.43 -0.89
N SER A 206 4.51 1.36 -1.41
CA SER A 206 4.04 0.18 -2.18
C SER A 206 4.94 -0.20 -3.35
N HIS A 207 5.57 0.79 -4.00
CA HIS A 207 6.44 0.54 -5.15
C HIS A 207 7.51 1.63 -5.33
N THR A 208 8.77 1.19 -5.30
CA THR A 208 9.95 2.03 -5.51
C THR A 208 11.14 1.21 -6.03
N ALA A 209 12.30 1.86 -6.15
CA ALA A 209 13.61 1.21 -6.21
C ALA A 209 14.58 1.97 -5.29
N CYS A 210 15.81 1.48 -5.14
CA CYS A 210 16.80 2.01 -4.19
C CYS A 210 17.67 3.10 -4.84
N ALA A 211 17.69 4.30 -4.26
CA ALA A 211 18.45 5.44 -4.80
C ALA A 211 19.97 5.22 -4.71
N ALA A 212 20.42 4.43 -3.74
CA ALA A 212 21.82 4.06 -3.55
C ALA A 212 22.40 3.26 -4.73
N LEU A 213 21.56 2.47 -5.42
CA LEU A 213 21.99 1.65 -6.56
C LEU A 213 21.78 2.35 -7.91
N PHE A 214 20.71 3.14 -8.03
CA PHE A 214 20.41 3.86 -9.26
C PHE A 214 19.76 5.22 -8.94
N LYS A 215 20.37 6.30 -9.44
CA LYS A 215 19.85 7.65 -9.22
C LYS A 215 18.65 7.89 -10.13
N ASN A 216 17.46 7.80 -9.55
CA ASN A 216 16.20 8.20 -10.16
C ASN A 216 15.36 8.93 -9.12
N VAL A 217 14.64 9.98 -9.54
CA VAL A 217 13.77 10.76 -8.65
C VAL A 217 12.68 9.92 -7.99
N ARG A 218 12.27 8.79 -8.59
CA ARG A 218 11.31 7.85 -8.01
C ARG A 218 11.90 6.96 -6.92
N ASN A 219 13.22 6.86 -6.79
CA ASN A 219 13.86 5.90 -5.92
C ASN A 219 13.99 6.41 -4.49
N THR A 220 13.76 5.54 -3.53
CA THR A 220 13.82 5.86 -2.10
C THR A 220 15.26 5.81 -1.60
N THR A 221 15.64 6.79 -0.78
CA THR A 221 16.97 6.83 -0.15
C THR A 221 17.05 5.88 1.04
N ASP A 222 18.27 5.46 1.40
CA ASP A 222 18.49 4.54 2.52
C ASP A 222 17.99 5.13 3.84
N GLU A 223 18.09 6.46 4.02
CA GLU A 223 17.58 7.15 5.20
C GLU A 223 16.06 6.99 5.34
N ASN A 224 15.31 7.15 4.25
CA ASN A 224 13.86 6.99 4.26
C ASN A 224 13.45 5.51 4.36
N LEU A 225 14.20 4.58 3.76
CA LEU A 225 13.97 3.14 3.93
C LEU A 225 14.14 2.72 5.39
N LYS A 226 15.20 3.22 6.04
CA LYS A 226 15.45 2.96 7.46
C LYS A 226 14.35 3.59 8.34
N ALA A 227 14.00 4.86 8.10
CA ALA A 227 12.95 5.53 8.86
C ALA A 227 11.59 4.83 8.73
N LEU A 228 11.27 4.32 7.53
CA LEU A 228 10.06 3.53 7.28
C LEU A 228 10.05 2.26 8.15
N ALA A 229 11.15 1.50 8.12
CA ALA A 229 11.30 0.26 8.90
C ALA A 229 11.26 0.52 10.41
N ASP A 230 11.97 1.55 10.89
CA ASP A 230 11.99 1.94 12.31
C ASP A 230 10.58 2.32 12.82
N LYS A 231 9.67 2.74 11.92
CA LYS A 231 8.24 3.03 12.19
C LYS A 231 7.31 1.83 11.94
N GLY A 232 7.84 0.66 11.61
CA GLY A 232 7.08 -0.56 11.35
C GLY A 232 6.49 -0.66 9.94
N GLY A 233 6.86 0.25 9.03
CA GLY A 233 6.37 0.27 7.65
C GLY A 233 7.04 -0.76 6.75
N VAL A 234 6.57 -0.88 5.50
CA VAL A 234 7.04 -1.86 4.51
C VAL A 234 7.27 -1.19 3.16
N VAL A 235 8.36 -1.56 2.47
CA VAL A 235 8.67 -1.10 1.10
C VAL A 235 8.51 -2.23 0.08
N GLY A 236 7.70 -2.00 -0.95
CA GLY A 236 7.65 -2.86 -2.13
C GLY A 236 8.62 -2.38 -3.20
N LEU A 237 9.39 -3.31 -3.78
CA LEU A 237 10.31 -3.03 -4.89
C LEU A 237 9.61 -3.32 -6.21
N CYS A 238 9.67 -2.37 -7.14
CA CYS A 238 9.03 -2.51 -8.44
C CYS A 238 10.00 -2.96 -9.52
N GLN A 239 9.49 -3.75 -10.45
CA GLN A 239 10.22 -4.21 -11.63
C GLN A 239 10.22 -3.19 -12.79
N MET A 240 10.14 -1.89 -12.47
CA MET A 240 10.19 -0.80 -13.45
C MET A 240 11.63 -0.51 -13.87
N ARG A 241 12.08 -1.15 -14.94
CA ARG A 241 13.45 -1.05 -15.47
C ARG A 241 14.03 0.39 -15.51
N PRO A 242 13.31 1.43 -15.98
CA PRO A 242 13.84 2.80 -16.01
C PRO A 242 14.19 3.39 -14.63
N PHE A 243 13.72 2.79 -13.54
CA PHE A 243 14.05 3.17 -12.17
C PHE A 243 15.28 2.42 -11.62
N MET A 244 15.77 1.40 -12.33
CA MET A 244 16.84 0.53 -11.85
C MET A 244 18.05 0.51 -12.77
N THR A 245 17.84 0.58 -14.09
CA THR A 245 18.92 0.50 -15.06
C THR A 245 18.50 0.96 -16.46
N HIS A 246 19.45 1.49 -17.23
CA HIS A 246 19.26 1.72 -18.66
C HIS A 246 19.51 0.47 -19.50
N ALA A 247 20.17 -0.56 -18.95
CA ALA A 247 20.41 -1.81 -19.64
C ALA A 247 19.11 -2.59 -19.87
N ARG A 248 19.01 -3.29 -21.01
CA ARG A 248 17.89 -4.20 -21.31
C ARG A 248 18.23 -5.64 -20.94
N LYS A 249 19.45 -6.09 -21.25
CA LYS A 249 19.94 -7.42 -20.87
C LYS A 249 20.36 -7.41 -19.40
N GLY A 250 20.05 -8.50 -18.68
CA GLY A 250 20.44 -8.66 -17.28
C GLY A 250 19.61 -7.84 -16.26
N ALA A 251 18.54 -7.17 -16.69
CA ALA A 251 17.75 -6.29 -15.81
C ALA A 251 17.09 -7.02 -14.63
N LEU A 252 16.77 -8.32 -14.78
CA LEU A 252 16.22 -9.13 -13.70
C LEU A 252 17.20 -9.27 -12.52
N ALA A 253 18.50 -9.42 -12.79
CA ALA A 253 19.51 -9.48 -11.74
C ALA A 253 19.58 -8.14 -10.99
N VAL A 254 19.42 -7.01 -11.68
CA VAL A 254 19.37 -5.67 -11.06
C VAL A 254 18.16 -5.52 -10.15
N TYR A 255 17.00 -6.06 -10.53
CA TYR A 255 15.83 -6.09 -9.66
C TYR A 255 16.10 -6.83 -8.33
N PHE A 256 16.74 -8.00 -8.40
CA PHE A 256 17.14 -8.73 -7.18
C PHE A 256 18.20 -7.99 -6.35
N GLN A 257 19.09 -7.22 -6.99
CA GLN A 257 20.04 -6.36 -6.26
C GLN A 257 19.31 -5.26 -5.46
N HIS A 258 18.25 -4.66 -6.03
CA HIS A 258 17.43 -3.69 -5.30
C HIS A 258 16.71 -4.34 -4.11
N ILE A 259 16.14 -5.54 -4.27
CA ILE A 259 15.54 -6.28 -3.14
C ILE A 259 16.59 -6.55 -2.06
N ALA A 260 17.75 -7.11 -2.43
CA ALA A 260 18.79 -7.45 -1.47
C ALA A 260 19.32 -6.21 -0.73
N HIS A 261 19.47 -5.08 -1.43
CA HIS A 261 19.86 -3.81 -0.81
C HIS A 261 18.79 -3.28 0.14
N ALA A 262 17.51 -3.28 -0.26
CA ALA A 262 16.42 -2.89 0.63
C ALA A 262 16.38 -3.77 1.89
N VAL A 263 16.52 -5.09 1.76
CA VAL A 263 16.57 -6.02 2.91
C VAL A 263 17.75 -5.70 3.83
N LYS A 264 18.91 -5.35 3.27
CA LYS A 264 20.09 -4.95 4.06
C LYS A 264 19.85 -3.67 4.86
N VAL A 265 19.07 -2.72 4.34
CA VAL A 265 18.84 -1.40 4.95
C VAL A 265 17.66 -1.42 5.92
N ALA A 266 16.52 -1.98 5.48
CA ALA A 266 15.25 -1.97 6.19
C ALA A 266 14.98 -3.25 7.00
N GLY A 267 15.66 -4.36 6.69
CA GLY A 267 15.37 -5.67 7.28
C GLY A 267 14.30 -6.44 6.49
N ALA A 268 14.34 -7.78 6.57
CA ALA A 268 13.46 -8.65 5.78
C ALA A 268 11.98 -8.57 6.16
N ASP A 269 11.65 -8.15 7.39
CA ASP A 269 10.27 -7.96 7.83
C ASP A 269 9.62 -6.68 7.24
N HIS A 270 10.43 -5.84 6.56
CA HIS A 270 10.04 -4.53 6.06
C HIS A 270 10.16 -4.39 4.54
N VAL A 271 10.36 -5.49 3.80
CA VAL A 271 10.53 -5.55 2.33
C VAL A 271 9.62 -6.59 1.70
#